data_AF-A0A2W5QKF9-F1
#
_entry.id   AF-A0A2W5QKF9-F1
#
_cell.length_a   1.000
_cell.length_b   1.000
_cell.length_c   1.000
_cell.angle_alpha   90.00
_cell.angle_beta   90.00
_cell.angle_gamma   90.00
#
_symmetry.space_group_name_H-M   'P 1'
#
loop_
_entity.id
_entity.type
_entity.pdbx_description
1 polymer ?
#
loop_
_entity_poly.entity_id
_entity_poly.type
_entity_poly.pdbx_seq_one_letter_code
_entity_poly.pdbx_strand_id
1 'polypeptide(L)' 'MRRFGVQGAYEKLKEVTRGQTVTAEALHALIRSLEIPEAEKERLLAMTPGSYTGKAAELARRV' A
#
# COMPACT_ATOMS: atom_id res chain seq x y z
N MET A 1 3.30 6.92 -1.26
CA MET A 1 4.67 7.08 -1.80
C MET A 1 4.74 8.14 -2.89
N ARG A 2 4.24 7.91 -4.12
CA ARG A 2 4.31 8.90 -5.22
C ARG A 2 3.63 10.24 -4.89
N ARG A 3 2.45 10.20 -4.25
CA ARG A 3 1.74 11.41 -3.76
C ARG A 3 2.60 12.31 -2.88
N PHE A 4 3.57 11.76 -2.15
CA PHE A 4 4.44 12.48 -1.22
C PHE A 4 5.86 12.66 -1.77
N GLY A 5 6.09 12.44 -3.07
CA GLY A 5 7.41 12.65 -3.68
C GLY A 5 8.48 11.64 -3.29
N VAL A 6 8.11 10.49 -2.70
CA VAL A 6 9.07 9.43 -2.37
C VAL A 6 9.77 8.96 -3.64
N GLN A 7 11.08 9.20 -3.73
CA GLN A 7 11.92 8.79 -4.85
C GLN A 7 11.95 7.25 -4.95
N GLY A 8 11.89 6.75 -6.19
CA GLY A 8 11.96 5.32 -6.46
C GLY A 8 10.82 4.51 -5.81
N ALA A 9 9.63 5.10 -5.66
CA ALA A 9 8.50 4.47 -4.97
C ALA A 9 8.12 3.08 -5.54
N TYR A 10 8.26 2.90 -6.85
CA TYR A 10 7.94 1.63 -7.49
C TYR A 10 9.07 0.61 -7.26
N GLU A 11 10.31 1.08 -7.33
CA GLU A 11 11.53 0.31 -7.16
C GLU A 11 11.61 -0.26 -5.73
N LYS A 12 11.39 0.58 -4.72
CA LYS A 12 11.32 0.16 -3.30
C LYS A 12 10.26 -0.92 -3.07
N LEU A 13 9.09 -0.80 -3.69
CA LEU A 13 8.03 -1.81 -3.57
C LEU A 13 8.42 -3.11 -4.29
N LYS A 14 9.01 -2.98 -5.47
CA LYS A 14 9.45 -4.11 -6.30
C LYS A 14 10.52 -4.93 -5.61
N GLU A 15 11.47 -4.30 -4.90
CA GLU A 15 12.51 -5.01 -4.14
C GLU A 15 11.93 -5.94 -3.07
N VAL A 16 10.84 -5.52 -2.42
CA VAL A 16 10.19 -6.30 -1.33
C VAL A 16 9.22 -7.35 -1.88
N THR A 17 8.80 -7.24 -3.14
CA THR A 17 7.73 -8.09 -3.70
C THR A 17 8.17 -8.99 -4.85
N ARG A 18 9.24 -8.66 -5.58
CA ARG A 18 9.64 -9.39 -6.78
C ARG A 18 10.41 -10.66 -6.41
N GLY A 19 9.90 -11.80 -6.87
CA GLY A 19 10.57 -13.09 -6.68
C GLY A 19 10.54 -13.61 -5.24
N GLN A 20 9.71 -13.00 -4.38
CA GLN A 20 9.58 -13.36 -2.97
C GLN A 20 8.10 -13.50 -2.61
N THR A 21 7.82 -14.29 -1.58
CA THR A 21 6.47 -14.38 -1.01
C THR A 21 6.16 -13.09 -0.27
N VAL A 22 5.15 -12.35 -0.74
CA VAL A 22 4.73 -11.11 -0.11
C VAL A 22 3.92 -11.43 1.15
N THR A 23 4.47 -11.08 2.31
CA THR A 23 3.75 -11.19 3.59
C THR A 23 3.28 -9.81 4.08
N ALA A 24 2.28 -9.80 4.97
CA ALA A 24 1.77 -8.57 5.56
C ALA A 24 2.87 -7.85 6.35
N GLU A 25 3.71 -8.59 7.06
CA GLU A 25 4.81 -8.05 7.88
C GLU A 25 5.84 -7.34 7.01
N ALA A 26 6.21 -7.93 5.86
CA ALA A 26 7.16 -7.33 4.93
C ALA A 26 6.63 -6.00 4.35
N LEU A 27 5.35 -5.97 3.98
CA LEU A 27 4.70 -4.75 3.50
C LEU A 27 4.56 -3.69 4.61
N HIS A 28 4.21 -4.10 5.82
CA HIS A 28 4.10 -3.19 6.97
C HIS A 28 5.46 -2.60 7.35
N ALA A 29 6.54 -3.39 7.29
CA ALA A 29 7.90 -2.88 7.49
C ALA A 29 8.27 -1.84 6.44
N LEU A 30 7.96 -2.10 5.16
CA LEU A 30 8.15 -1.11 4.09
C LEU A 30 7.38 0.18 4.38
N ILE A 31 6.09 0.09 4.73
CA ILE A 31 5.25 1.27 5.02
C ILE A 31 5.81 2.10 6.18
N ARG A 32 6.27 1.45 7.26
CA ARG A 32 6.87 2.14 8.42
C ARG A 32 8.14 2.90 8.06
N SER A 33 8.96 2.34 7.18
CA SER A 33 10.22 2.95 6.70
C SER A 33 10.03 4.16 5.77
N LEU A 34 8.81 4.47 5.32
CA LEU A 34 8.56 5.61 4.45
C LEU A 34 8.62 6.92 5.23
N GLU A 35 9.20 7.96 4.63
CA GLU A 35 9.11 9.33 5.14
C GLU A 35 7.84 10.02 4.63
N ILE A 36 6.69 9.60 5.16
CA ILE A 36 5.37 10.18 4.88
C ILE A 36 4.67 10.53 6.19
N PRO A 37 3.64 11.40 6.18
CA PRO A 37 2.89 11.75 7.39
C PRO A 37 2.32 10.52 8.09
N GLU A 38 2.31 10.53 9.44
CA GLU A 38 1.93 9.37 10.24
C GLU A 38 0.50 8.90 9.95
N ALA A 39 -0.45 9.83 9.81
CA ALA A 39 -1.83 9.53 9.45
C ALA A 39 -1.95 8.72 8.13
N GLU A 40 -1.02 8.92 7.19
CA GLU A 40 -1.00 8.16 5.93
C GLU A 40 -0.30 6.81 6.09
N LYS A 41 0.66 6.69 7.02
CA LYS A 41 1.19 5.37 7.40
C LYS A 41 0.10 4.54 8.07
N GLU A 42 -0.61 5.10 9.04
CA GLU A 42 -1.72 4.44 9.73
C GLU A 42 -2.80 3.98 8.74
N ARG A 43 -3.19 4.86 7.82
CA ARG A 43 -4.15 4.51 6.76
C ARG A 43 -3.66 3.34 5.91
N LEU A 44 -2.38 3.33 5.52
CA LEU A 44 -1.80 2.23 4.74
C LEU A 44 -1.66 0.93 5.54
N LEU A 45 -1.36 1.01 6.84
CA LEU A 45 -1.26 -0.15 7.74
C LEU A 45 -2.63 -0.77 8.06
N ALA A 46 -3.70 0.03 8.03
CA ALA A 46 -5.07 -0.46 8.18
C ALA A 46 -5.64 -1.13 6.92
N MET A 47 -4.97 -1.00 5.76
CA MET A 47 -5.43 -1.59 4.51
C MET A 47 -5.18 -3.09 4.48
N THR A 48 -6.17 -3.83 3.98
CA THR A 48 -6.08 -5.26 3.73
C THR A 48 -6.42 -5.56 2.27
N PRO A 49 -6.04 -6.72 1.73
CA PRO A 49 -6.46 -7.13 0.40
C PRO A 49 -7.99 -7.10 0.22
N GLY A 50 -8.75 -7.48 1.25
CA GLY A 50 -10.22 -7.46 1.23
C GLY A 50 -10.83 -6.06 1.28
N SER A 51 -10.17 -5.10 1.93
CA SER A 51 -10.63 -3.71 1.96
C SER A 51 -10.16 -2.90 0.74
N TYR A 52 -9.17 -3.40 -0.02
CA TYR A 52 -8.60 -2.70 -1.17
C TYR A 52 -9.36 -3.00 -2.48
N THR A 53 -10.66 -2.74 -2.48
CA THR A 53 -11.57 -2.99 -3.62
C THR A 53 -11.92 -1.72 -4.42
N GLY A 54 -11.41 -0.56 -4.02
CA GLY A 54 -11.66 0.70 -4.70
C GLY A 54 -13.16 1.04 -4.77
N LYS A 55 -13.66 1.38 -5.95
CA LYS A 55 -15.08 1.72 -6.18
C LYS A 55 -15.96 0.51 -6.52
N ALA A 56 -15.47 -0.73 -6.38
CA ALA A 56 -16.18 -1.92 -6.85
C ALA A 56 -17.61 -2.02 -6.29
N ALA A 57 -17.78 -1.90 -4.98
CA ALA A 57 -19.10 -2.00 -4.35
C ALA A 57 -20.06 -0.85 -4.73
N GLU A 58 -19.53 0.36 -5.00
CA GLU A 58 -20.33 1.50 -5.44
C GLU A 58 -20.86 1.27 -6.86
N LEU A 59 -19.99 0.81 -7.77
CA LEU A 59 -20.36 0.55 -9.16
C LEU A 59 -21.29 -0.65 -9.29
N ALA A 60 -21.08 -1.70 -8.49
CA ALA A 60 -21.93 -2.88 -8.49
C ALA A 60 -23.38 -2.61 -8.04
N ARG A 61 -23.65 -1.53 -7.28
CA ARG A 61 -25.00 -1.11 -6.89
C ARG A 61 -25.72 -0.24 -7.93
N ARG A 62 -25.00 0.20 -8.98
CA ARG A 62 -25.53 1.08 -10.03
C ARG A 62 -26.05 0.31 -11.25
N VAL A 63 -25.97 -1.02 -11.21
CA VAL A 63 -26.47 -1.93 -12.24
C VAL A 63 -27.77 -2.58 -11.79
#